data_AF-A0A0C9VGB0-F1
#
_entry.id   AF-A0A0C9VGB0-F1
#
_cell.length_a   1.000
_cell.length_b   1.000
_cell.length_c   1.000
_cell.angle_alpha   90.00
_cell.angle_beta   90.00
_cell.angle_gamma   90.00
#
_symmetry.space_group_name_H-M   'P 1'
#
loop_
_entity.id
_entity.type
_entity.pdbx_description
1 polymer ?
#
loop_
_entity_poly.entity_id
_entity_poly.type
_entity_poly.pdbx_seq_one_letter_code
_entity_poly.pdbx_strand_id
1 'polypeptide(L)'
;MKHQLVLEELDKDPGRRQGPSLIKESIRMRTGIDLTRDFVEEEMRLQDPEGFALCDPTSKRIKRRPLVNSGIHEEWSGDGHDKLKRIGLTIYGIRDVWSGKWLGLWVIPDNRLKDVIAYLWLCLVEEYGGLPIQTTTDCGSETTMVYGLGTALREAFFPDFPIDEVPAHRFLRSIHNITIEGGWSQLKFQFDENVDMF
;
A
#
# COMPACT_ATOMS: atom_id res chain seq x y z
N MET A 1 22.38 25.69 19.71
CA MET A 1 20.96 26.02 19.47
C MET A 1 20.31 25.03 18.50
N LYS A 2 20.78 24.89 17.25
CA LYS A 2 20.16 23.96 16.26
C LYS A 2 20.30 22.48 16.63
N HIS A 3 21.46 22.06 17.13
CA HIS A 3 21.71 20.70 17.63
C HIS A 3 20.70 20.25 18.70
N GLN A 4 20.42 21.12 19.68
CA GLN A 4 19.48 20.84 20.78
C GLN A 4 18.07 20.53 20.28
N LEU A 5 17.65 21.13 19.16
CA LEU A 5 16.33 20.87 18.57
C LEU A 5 16.21 19.44 18.05
N VAL A 6 17.31 18.88 17.51
CA VAL A 6 17.34 17.50 17.03
C VAL A 6 17.30 16.53 18.21
N LEU A 7 18.07 16.79 19.26
CA LEU A 7 18.05 16.00 20.50
C LEU A 7 16.66 15.96 21.14
N GLU A 8 16.00 17.12 21.27
CA GLU A 8 14.65 17.20 21.83
C GLU A 8 13.60 16.42 21.02
N GLU A 9 13.77 16.31 19.70
CA GLU A 9 12.87 15.48 18.89
C GLU A 9 13.22 13.99 18.98
N LEU A 10 14.50 13.63 19.11
CA LEU A 10 14.92 12.25 19.34
C LEU A 10 14.41 11.72 20.69
N ASP A 11 14.48 12.54 21.75
CA ASP A 11 13.97 12.18 23.08
C ASP A 11 12.43 11.93 23.08
N LYS A 12 11.70 12.58 22.17
CA LYS A 12 10.26 12.37 21.99
C LYS A 12 9.92 11.11 21.19
N ASP A 13 10.89 10.50 20.53
CA ASP A 13 10.75 9.26 19.78
C ASP A 13 11.56 8.12 20.43
N PRO A 14 11.18 7.67 21.64
CA PRO A 14 11.86 6.56 22.32
C PRO A 14 11.76 5.24 21.52
N GLY A 15 10.84 5.17 20.54
CA GLY A 15 10.69 4.05 19.64
C GLY A 15 11.66 4.05 18.45
N ARG A 16 12.44 5.11 18.24
CA ARG A 16 13.42 5.27 17.14
C ARG A 16 12.79 4.94 15.77
N ARG A 17 11.63 5.53 15.48
CA ARG A 17 10.85 5.28 14.26
C ARG A 17 10.89 6.43 13.27
N GLN A 18 11.31 7.62 13.70
CA GLN A 18 11.29 8.84 12.89
C GLN A 18 12.61 9.00 12.13
N GLY A 19 12.52 9.05 10.80
CA GLY A 19 13.66 9.34 9.93
C GLY A 19 13.99 10.84 9.87
N PRO A 20 15.14 11.21 9.27
CA PRO A 20 15.62 12.59 9.20
C PRO A 20 14.61 13.60 8.62
N SER A 21 13.82 13.18 7.63
CA SER A 21 12.81 14.05 7.02
C SER A 21 11.67 14.40 7.98
N LEU A 22 11.20 13.44 8.79
CA LEU A 22 10.12 13.65 9.76
C LEU A 22 10.60 14.51 10.93
N ILE A 23 11.83 14.27 11.41
CA ILE A 23 12.43 15.11 12.47
C ILE A 23 12.61 16.54 11.98
N LYS A 24 13.13 16.74 10.76
CA LYS A 24 13.22 18.07 10.14
C LYS A 24 11.85 18.76 10.10
N GLU A 25 10.82 18.06 9.64
CA GLU A 25 9.47 18.60 9.53
C GLU A 25 8.88 18.97 10.90
N SER A 26 9.06 18.10 11.90
CA SER A 26 8.64 18.36 13.29
C SER A 26 9.29 19.62 13.86
N ILE A 27 10.61 19.77 13.68
CA ILE A 27 11.35 20.97 14.12
C ILE A 27 10.81 22.21 13.43
N ARG A 28 10.59 22.15 12.11
CA ARG A 28 10.04 23.27 11.33
C ARG A 28 8.66 23.66 11.84
N MET A 29 7.78 22.69 12.08
CA MET A 29 6.41 22.95 12.57
C MET A 29 6.40 23.51 14.00
N ARG A 30 7.25 23.00 14.90
CA ARG A 30 7.28 23.41 16.31
C ARG A 30 7.96 24.77 16.53
N THR A 31 9.02 25.06 15.77
CA THR A 31 9.92 26.19 16.06
C THR A 31 9.97 27.23 14.96
N GLY A 32 9.43 26.94 13.78
CA GLY A 32 9.56 27.78 12.58
C GLY A 32 10.95 27.74 11.95
N ILE A 33 11.91 26.99 12.53
CA ILE A 33 13.28 26.91 12.06
C ILE A 33 13.39 25.80 11.02
N ASP A 34 13.78 26.15 9.80
CA ASP A 34 14.08 25.17 8.75
C ASP A 34 15.54 24.72 8.84
N LEU A 35 15.74 23.42 9.08
CA LEU A 35 17.05 22.78 9.08
C LEU A 35 17.24 22.02 7.77
N THR A 36 18.48 21.88 7.28
CA THR A 36 18.73 21.01 6.13
C THR A 36 18.59 19.55 6.53
N ARG A 37 18.13 18.71 5.59
CA ARG A 37 18.02 17.26 5.82
C ARG A 37 19.38 16.67 6.21
N ASP A 38 20.44 17.10 5.53
CA ASP A 38 21.80 16.61 5.77
C ASP A 38 22.31 16.94 7.17
N PHE A 39 21.99 18.14 7.69
CA PHE A 39 22.34 18.52 9.06
C PHE A 39 21.62 17.63 10.08
N VAL A 40 20.31 17.41 9.91
CA VAL A 40 19.55 16.52 10.81
C VAL A 40 20.07 15.08 10.72
N GLU A 41 20.40 14.62 9.52
CA GLU A 41 20.93 13.27 9.28
C GLU A 41 22.30 13.05 9.95
N GLU A 42 23.19 14.03 9.86
CA GLU A 42 24.50 13.99 10.52
C GLU A 42 24.35 14.00 12.05
N GLU A 43 23.47 14.84 12.58
CA GLU A 43 23.20 14.90 14.02
C GLU A 43 22.57 13.60 14.55
N MET A 44 21.62 13.01 13.83
CA MET A 44 21.07 11.70 14.20
C MET A 44 22.14 10.60 14.20
N ARG A 45 23.05 10.60 13.22
CA ARG A 45 24.17 9.63 13.17
C ARG A 45 25.14 9.81 14.34
N LEU A 46 25.39 11.04 14.77
CA LEU A 46 26.28 11.34 15.89
C LEU A 46 25.68 10.96 17.24
N GLN A 47 24.38 11.22 17.44
CA GLN A 47 23.73 11.09 18.74
C GLN A 47 23.11 9.71 18.98
N ASP A 48 22.54 9.09 17.96
CA ASP A 48 21.94 7.76 18.05
C ASP A 48 22.30 6.90 16.82
N PRO A 49 23.57 6.48 16.70
CA PRO A 49 24.03 5.67 15.56
C PRO A 49 23.28 4.33 15.44
N GLU A 50 22.86 3.73 16.56
CA GLU A 50 22.07 2.50 16.57
C GLU A 50 20.63 2.74 16.08
N GLY A 51 19.96 3.77 16.59
CA GLY A 51 18.62 4.16 16.13
C GLY A 51 18.61 4.57 14.66
N PHE A 52 19.65 5.27 14.22
CA PHE A 52 19.83 5.64 12.81
C PHE A 52 20.02 4.40 11.92
N ALA A 53 20.83 3.43 12.33
CA ALA A 53 21.01 2.17 11.60
C ALA A 53 19.71 1.33 11.54
N LEU A 54 18.89 1.34 12.59
CA LEU A 54 17.57 0.68 12.59
C LEU A 54 16.55 1.36 11.65
N CYS A 55 16.74 2.66 11.41
CA CYS A 55 15.98 3.45 10.46
C CYS A 55 16.56 3.43 9.03
N ASP A 56 17.72 2.80 8.82
CA ASP A 56 18.32 2.69 7.50
C ASP A 56 17.36 1.93 6.55
N PRO A 57 16.88 2.57 5.46
CA PRO A 57 15.97 1.96 4.50
C PRO A 57 16.55 0.70 3.83
N THR A 58 17.87 0.51 3.86
CA THR A 58 18.55 -0.65 3.29
C THR A 58 18.55 -1.86 4.23
N SER A 59 18.43 -1.65 5.55
CA SER A 59 18.44 -2.72 6.56
C SER A 59 17.22 -3.64 6.49
N LYS A 60 16.10 -3.17 5.92
CA LYS A 60 14.81 -3.87 5.84
C LYS A 60 14.37 -4.16 4.40
N ARG A 61 15.28 -4.17 3.43
CA ARG A 61 14.91 -4.47 2.03
C ARG A 61 14.49 -5.94 1.90
N ILE A 62 13.18 -6.15 1.80
CA ILE A 62 12.62 -7.43 1.37
C ILE A 62 13.22 -7.77 0.00
N LYS A 63 13.76 -8.98 -0.13
CA LYS A 63 14.30 -9.48 -1.40
C LYS A 63 13.18 -9.53 -2.42
N ARG A 64 13.15 -8.56 -3.33
CA ARG A 64 12.17 -8.49 -4.42
C ARG A 64 12.32 -9.73 -5.29
N ARG A 65 11.21 -10.39 -5.59
CA ARG A 65 11.13 -11.48 -6.56
C ARG A 65 10.57 -10.93 -7.86
N PRO A 66 11.01 -11.44 -9.02
CA PRO A 66 10.36 -11.09 -10.28
C PRO A 66 8.89 -11.52 -10.22
N LEU A 67 8.00 -10.67 -10.74
CA LEU A 67 6.61 -11.06 -11.00
C LEU A 67 6.63 -12.05 -12.15
N VAL A 68 6.03 -13.22 -11.95
CA VAL A 68 5.94 -14.28 -12.93
C VAL A 68 4.46 -14.51 -13.20
N ASN A 69 3.94 -13.77 -14.17
CA ASN A 69 2.59 -13.94 -14.70
C ASN A 69 2.70 -14.15 -16.21
N SER A 70 1.89 -15.03 -16.75
CA SER A 70 1.88 -15.45 -18.15
C SER A 70 1.10 -14.50 -19.06
N GLY A 71 0.13 -13.75 -18.52
CA GLY A 71 -0.62 -12.77 -19.30
C GLY A 71 -1.58 -11.87 -18.52
N ILE A 72 -2.31 -11.03 -19.25
CA ILE A 72 -3.38 -10.18 -18.72
C ILE A 72 -4.50 -11.05 -18.13
N HIS A 73 -5.16 -10.54 -17.08
CA HIS A 73 -6.22 -11.21 -16.33
C HIS A 73 -5.82 -12.56 -15.71
N GLU A 74 -4.54 -12.90 -15.69
CA GLU A 74 -4.06 -14.01 -14.88
C GLU A 74 -4.21 -13.70 -13.39
N GLU A 75 -3.78 -12.51 -12.98
CA GLU A 75 -3.85 -12.10 -11.58
C GLU A 75 -4.35 -10.66 -11.43
N TRP A 76 -5.41 -10.50 -10.63
CA TRP A 76 -5.90 -9.19 -10.20
C TRP A 76 -5.49 -8.95 -8.76
N SER A 77 -4.73 -7.88 -8.53
CA SER A 77 -4.28 -7.46 -7.21
C SER A 77 -5.18 -6.33 -6.70
N GLY A 78 -5.84 -6.54 -5.55
CA GLY A 78 -6.77 -5.59 -4.92
C GLY A 78 -6.28 -5.11 -3.56
N ASP A 79 -6.51 -3.84 -3.26
CA ASP A 79 -6.08 -3.19 -2.01
C ASP A 79 -6.84 -1.88 -1.73
N GLY A 80 -6.94 -1.53 -0.45
CA GLY A 80 -7.54 -0.29 0.03
C GLY A 80 -6.48 0.72 0.48
N HIS A 81 -6.68 2.00 0.15
CA HIS A 81 -5.77 3.08 0.52
C HIS A 81 -6.47 4.20 1.30
N ASP A 82 -5.93 4.52 2.48
CA ASP A 82 -6.51 5.47 3.45
C ASP A 82 -6.15 6.95 3.17
N LYS A 83 -5.83 7.32 1.92
CA LYS A 83 -5.31 8.68 1.63
C LYS A 83 -6.34 9.76 1.96
N LEU A 84 -7.60 9.51 1.62
CA LEU A 84 -8.71 10.44 1.78
C LEU A 84 -9.41 10.31 3.15
N LYS A 85 -8.86 9.50 4.07
CA LYS A 85 -9.54 9.16 5.32
C LYS A 85 -9.81 10.37 6.21
N ARG A 86 -8.98 11.40 6.08
CA ARG A 86 -9.15 12.69 6.77
C ARG A 86 -10.46 13.39 6.43
N ILE A 87 -10.98 13.20 5.22
CA ILE A 87 -12.27 13.76 4.77
C ILE A 87 -13.40 12.71 4.80
N GLY A 88 -13.20 11.59 5.48
CA GLY A 88 -14.20 10.54 5.65
C GLY A 88 -14.40 9.63 4.42
N LEU A 89 -13.42 9.57 3.52
CA LEU A 89 -13.45 8.70 2.33
C LEU A 89 -12.20 7.83 2.27
N THR A 90 -12.22 6.77 1.49
CA THR A 90 -11.06 5.92 1.21
C THR A 90 -11.02 5.60 -0.29
N ILE A 91 -9.91 5.06 -0.74
CA ILE A 91 -9.77 4.61 -2.12
C ILE A 91 -9.68 3.09 -2.11
N TYR A 92 -10.37 2.43 -3.03
CA TYR A 92 -10.15 1.01 -3.31
C TYR A 92 -9.71 0.85 -4.76
N GLY A 93 -8.69 0.04 -4.98
CA GLY A 93 -8.12 -0.18 -6.29
C GLY A 93 -8.00 -1.67 -6.60
N ILE A 94 -8.18 -2.01 -7.87
CA ILE A 94 -7.89 -3.33 -8.41
C ILE A 94 -7.01 -3.13 -9.65
N ARG A 95 -5.89 -3.86 -9.68
CA ARG A 95 -4.84 -3.72 -10.69
C ARG A 95 -4.54 -5.06 -11.33
N ASP A 96 -4.41 -5.09 -12.66
CA ASP A 96 -3.90 -6.25 -13.36
C ASP A 96 -2.39 -6.37 -13.13
N VAL A 97 -1.94 -7.52 -12.66
CA VAL A 97 -0.54 -7.70 -12.23
C VAL A 97 0.42 -7.71 -13.42
N TRP A 98 0.03 -8.31 -14.54
CA TRP A 98 0.89 -8.45 -15.71
C TRP A 98 1.10 -7.12 -16.44
N SER A 99 0.02 -6.41 -16.75
CA SER A 99 0.06 -5.13 -17.46
C SER A 99 0.36 -3.93 -16.57
N GLY A 100 0.11 -4.06 -15.26
CA GLY A 100 0.14 -2.93 -14.34
C GLY A 100 -0.99 -1.91 -14.58
N LYS A 101 -2.02 -2.26 -15.36
CA LYS A 101 -3.18 -1.37 -15.58
C LYS A 101 -4.08 -1.36 -14.35
N TRP A 102 -4.54 -0.19 -13.92
CA TRP A 102 -5.68 -0.09 -13.01
C TRP A 102 -6.93 -0.56 -13.74
N LEU A 103 -7.50 -1.68 -13.28
CA LEU A 103 -8.77 -2.19 -13.80
C LEU A 103 -9.92 -1.38 -13.24
N GLY A 104 -9.81 -0.96 -11.98
CA GLY A 104 -10.69 0.01 -11.39
C GLY A 104 -10.05 0.71 -10.20
N LEU A 105 -10.50 1.94 -9.97
CA LEU A 105 -10.02 2.81 -8.92
C LEU A 105 -11.18 3.70 -8.46
N TRP A 106 -11.65 3.48 -7.24
CA TRP A 106 -12.87 4.11 -6.74
C TRP A 106 -12.65 4.81 -5.42
N VAL A 107 -13.27 5.98 -5.28
CA VAL A 107 -13.43 6.64 -3.98
C VAL A 107 -14.68 6.06 -3.33
N ILE A 108 -14.54 5.48 -2.15
CA ILE A 108 -15.62 4.83 -1.40
C ILE A 108 -15.68 5.38 0.02
N PRO A 109 -16.83 5.27 0.71
CA PRO A 109 -16.95 5.75 2.09
C PRO A 109 -15.94 5.08 3.04
N ASP A 110 -15.77 3.76 2.95
CA ASP A 110 -14.84 3.01 3.78
C ASP A 110 -14.41 1.72 3.07
N ASN A 111 -13.11 1.47 3.01
CA ASN A 111 -12.47 0.27 2.45
C ASN A 111 -12.58 -0.96 3.37
N ARG A 112 -13.31 -0.86 4.47
CA ARG A 112 -13.67 -1.99 5.34
C ARG A 112 -15.03 -2.59 5.03
N LEU A 113 -15.79 -1.99 4.10
CA LEU A 113 -17.11 -2.46 3.69
C LEU A 113 -16.99 -3.62 2.69
N LYS A 114 -17.05 -4.85 3.21
CA LYS A 114 -16.99 -6.12 2.46
C LYS A 114 -17.85 -6.12 1.20
N ASP A 115 -19.11 -5.72 1.36
CA ASP A 115 -20.10 -5.78 0.28
C ASP A 115 -19.75 -4.82 -0.85
N VAL A 116 -19.20 -3.64 -0.51
CA VAL A 116 -18.74 -2.65 -1.50
C VAL A 116 -17.56 -3.21 -2.29
N ILE A 117 -16.59 -3.80 -1.60
CA ILE A 117 -15.40 -4.39 -2.25
C ILE A 117 -15.79 -5.55 -3.18
N ALA A 118 -16.65 -6.45 -2.71
CA ALA A 118 -17.15 -7.55 -3.51
C ALA A 118 -17.96 -7.06 -4.72
N TYR A 119 -18.81 -6.05 -4.53
CA TYR A 119 -19.58 -5.44 -5.61
C TYR A 119 -18.67 -4.83 -6.67
N LEU A 120 -17.65 -4.06 -6.28
CA LEU A 120 -16.69 -3.46 -7.22
C LEU A 120 -15.91 -4.53 -8.00
N TRP A 121 -15.52 -5.61 -7.33
CA TRP A 121 -14.88 -6.74 -8.00
C TRP A 121 -15.82 -7.42 -9.01
N LEU A 122 -17.09 -7.64 -8.65
CA LEU A 122 -18.10 -8.20 -9.57
C LEU A 122 -18.38 -7.28 -10.76
N CYS A 123 -18.36 -5.95 -10.57
CA CYS A 123 -18.49 -4.99 -11.67
C CYS A 123 -17.37 -5.19 -12.69
N LEU A 124 -16.13 -5.45 -12.25
CA LEU A 124 -15.03 -5.76 -13.18
C LEU A 124 -15.24 -7.10 -13.87
N VAL A 125 -15.72 -8.13 -13.16
CA VAL A 125 -16.03 -9.43 -13.77
C VAL A 125 -17.06 -9.27 -14.89
N GLU A 126 -18.09 -8.46 -14.66
CA GLU A 126 -19.10 -8.14 -15.67
C GLU A 126 -18.51 -7.30 -16.83
N GLU A 127 -17.76 -6.24 -16.54
CA GLU A 127 -17.16 -5.35 -17.52
C GLU A 127 -16.20 -6.09 -18.47
N TYR A 128 -15.34 -6.95 -17.92
CA TYR A 128 -14.37 -7.72 -18.70
C TYR A 128 -14.95 -9.06 -19.22
N GLY A 129 -16.20 -9.38 -18.88
CA GLY A 129 -16.91 -10.58 -19.35
C GLY A 129 -16.29 -11.89 -18.88
N GLY A 130 -15.54 -11.88 -17.77
CA GLY A 130 -14.78 -13.05 -17.30
C GLY A 130 -14.12 -12.85 -15.94
N LEU A 131 -13.74 -13.98 -15.34
CA LEU A 131 -13.01 -14.02 -14.07
C LEU A 131 -11.49 -13.96 -14.31
N PRO A 132 -10.72 -13.34 -13.40
CA PRO A 132 -9.29 -13.59 -13.37
C PRO A 132 -9.00 -15.05 -13.00
N ILE A 133 -7.83 -15.58 -13.38
CA ILE A 133 -7.40 -16.90 -12.93
C ILE A 133 -7.21 -16.91 -11.40
N GLN A 134 -6.62 -15.83 -10.87
CA GLN A 134 -6.40 -15.61 -9.45
C GLN A 134 -6.71 -14.15 -9.07
N THR A 135 -7.36 -13.94 -7.94
CA THR A 135 -7.39 -12.64 -7.27
C THR A 135 -6.49 -12.65 -6.05
N THR A 136 -5.75 -11.57 -5.83
CA THR A 136 -4.81 -11.43 -4.73
C THR A 136 -5.15 -10.20 -3.92
N THR A 137 -5.35 -10.37 -2.62
CA THR A 137 -5.61 -9.25 -1.71
C THR A 137 -4.88 -9.41 -0.39
N ASP A 138 -4.80 -8.33 0.36
CA ASP A 138 -4.36 -8.39 1.74
C ASP A 138 -5.30 -9.23 2.59
N CYS A 139 -4.76 -9.85 3.64
CA CYS A 139 -5.52 -10.63 4.62
C CYS A 139 -6.37 -9.70 5.49
N GLY A 140 -7.47 -9.22 4.91
CA GLY A 140 -8.45 -8.36 5.53
C GLY A 140 -9.77 -9.09 5.72
N SER A 141 -10.52 -8.70 6.74
CA SER A 141 -11.88 -9.23 6.91
C SER A 141 -12.78 -8.82 5.73
N GLU A 142 -12.46 -7.67 5.13
CA GLU A 142 -13.15 -7.02 4.02
C GLU A 142 -13.08 -7.81 2.70
N THR A 143 -12.00 -8.59 2.49
CA THR A 143 -11.75 -9.30 1.22
C THR A 143 -12.22 -10.76 1.25
N THR A 144 -12.73 -11.23 2.39
CA THR A 144 -13.29 -12.58 2.55
C THR A 144 -14.45 -12.88 1.59
N MET A 145 -15.25 -11.88 1.24
CA MET A 145 -16.36 -12.05 0.29
C MET A 145 -15.85 -12.25 -1.15
N VAL A 146 -14.80 -11.53 -1.56
CA VAL A 146 -14.14 -11.73 -2.86
C VAL A 146 -13.55 -13.14 -2.95
N TYR A 147 -12.91 -13.62 -1.87
CA TYR A 147 -12.45 -15.01 -1.79
C TYR A 147 -13.59 -16.01 -1.99
N GLY A 148 -14.71 -15.84 -1.28
CA GLY A 148 -15.86 -16.76 -1.37
C GLY A 148 -16.49 -16.76 -2.77
N LEU A 149 -16.73 -15.58 -3.32
CA LEU A 149 -17.31 -15.42 -4.67
C LEU A 149 -16.37 -15.91 -5.76
N GLY A 150 -15.09 -15.55 -5.71
CA GLY A 150 -14.08 -15.98 -6.68
C GLY A 150 -13.96 -17.50 -6.73
N THR A 151 -13.91 -18.14 -5.56
CA THR A 151 -13.93 -19.61 -5.42
C THR A 151 -15.20 -20.19 -6.04
N ALA A 152 -16.39 -19.74 -5.58
CA ALA A 152 -17.66 -20.31 -6.02
C ALA A 152 -17.92 -20.15 -7.53
N LEU A 153 -17.60 -18.98 -8.09
CA LEU A 153 -17.77 -18.71 -9.52
C LEU A 153 -16.77 -19.52 -10.35
N ARG A 154 -15.54 -19.74 -9.86
CA ARG A 154 -14.55 -20.60 -10.52
C ARG A 154 -15.00 -22.06 -10.54
N GLU A 155 -15.53 -22.59 -9.44
CA GLU A 155 -16.10 -23.95 -9.40
C GLU A 155 -17.29 -24.11 -10.35
N ALA A 156 -18.18 -23.12 -10.38
CA ALA A 156 -19.41 -23.19 -11.16
C ALA A 156 -19.17 -23.08 -12.67
N PHE A 157 -18.25 -22.22 -13.10
CA PHE A 157 -18.09 -21.86 -14.51
C PHE A 157 -16.78 -22.31 -15.15
N PHE A 158 -15.77 -22.69 -14.35
CA PHE A 158 -14.44 -23.10 -14.84
C PHE A 158 -13.91 -24.34 -14.08
N PRO A 159 -14.66 -25.46 -14.08
CA PRO A 159 -14.29 -26.66 -13.32
C PRO A 159 -12.97 -27.31 -13.77
N ASP A 160 -12.51 -27.03 -14.99
CA ASP A 160 -11.24 -27.53 -15.54
C ASP A 160 -10.01 -26.91 -14.84
N PHE A 161 -10.20 -25.88 -14.02
CA PHE A 161 -9.15 -25.34 -13.18
C PHE A 161 -9.47 -25.56 -11.70
N PRO A 162 -8.99 -26.67 -11.13
CA PRO A 162 -9.34 -27.02 -9.78
C PRO A 162 -8.60 -26.11 -8.78
N ILE A 163 -9.33 -25.66 -7.75
CA ILE A 163 -8.88 -24.61 -6.81
C ILE A 163 -7.73 -25.05 -5.90
N ASP A 164 -7.59 -26.35 -5.70
CA ASP A 164 -6.48 -26.97 -4.96
C ASP A 164 -5.15 -26.88 -5.73
N GLU A 165 -5.18 -26.87 -7.06
CA GLU A 165 -4.00 -26.65 -7.90
C GLU A 165 -3.77 -25.15 -8.17
N VAL A 166 -4.82 -24.45 -8.63
CA VAL A 166 -4.78 -23.03 -9.00
C VAL A 166 -5.85 -22.27 -8.21
N PRO A 167 -5.50 -21.73 -7.04
CA PRO A 167 -6.48 -21.09 -6.18
C PRO A 167 -7.05 -19.83 -6.84
N ALA A 168 -8.37 -19.73 -6.86
CA ALA A 168 -9.09 -18.56 -7.36
C ALA A 168 -8.76 -17.28 -6.60
N HIS A 169 -8.35 -17.39 -5.34
CA HIS A 169 -7.95 -16.25 -4.53
C HIS A 169 -6.82 -16.59 -3.56
N ARG A 170 -5.86 -15.66 -3.39
CA ARG A 170 -4.77 -15.75 -2.41
C ARG A 170 -4.73 -14.52 -1.50
N PHE A 171 -4.58 -14.76 -0.20
CA PHE A 171 -4.28 -13.70 0.76
C PHE A 171 -2.77 -13.49 0.85
N LEU A 172 -2.35 -12.24 0.76
CA LEU A 172 -0.97 -11.82 1.00
C LEU A 172 -0.87 -10.98 2.28
N ARG A 173 0.37 -10.83 2.73
CA ARG A 173 0.72 -9.74 3.66
C ARG A 173 0.89 -8.47 2.82
N SER A 174 0.52 -7.28 3.31
CA SER A 174 0.63 -6.03 2.53
C SER A 174 1.98 -5.88 1.86
N ILE A 175 3.06 -6.13 2.61
CA ILE A 175 4.46 -6.05 2.14
C ILE A 175 4.79 -6.93 0.93
N HIS A 176 3.93 -7.89 0.59
CA HIS A 176 4.06 -8.78 -0.57
C HIS A 176 3.08 -8.43 -1.69
N ASN A 177 2.11 -7.54 -1.47
CA ASN A 177 1.19 -7.00 -2.47
C ASN A 177 1.86 -5.87 -3.29
N ILE A 178 3.07 -6.15 -3.78
CA ILE A 178 4.02 -5.17 -4.32
C ILE A 178 3.44 -4.42 -5.52
N THR A 179 2.64 -5.09 -6.34
CA THR A 179 2.13 -4.51 -7.58
C THR A 179 1.17 -3.36 -7.31
N ILE A 180 0.21 -3.53 -6.40
CA ILE A 180 -0.72 -2.44 -6.08
C ILE A 180 -0.07 -1.37 -5.20
N GLU A 181 0.80 -1.75 -4.24
CA GLU A 181 1.60 -0.79 -3.44
C GLU A 181 2.49 0.10 -4.34
N GLY A 182 3.10 -0.48 -5.37
CA GLY A 182 3.84 0.26 -6.39
C GLY A 182 2.95 1.20 -7.20
N GLY A 183 1.73 0.77 -7.52
CA GLY A 183 0.71 1.59 -8.19
C GLY A 183 0.30 2.80 -7.33
N TRP A 184 0.09 2.60 -6.03
CA TRP A 184 -0.23 3.68 -5.09
C TRP A 184 0.86 4.75 -5.04
N SER A 185 2.13 4.33 -5.07
CA SER A 185 3.27 5.24 -5.08
C SER A 185 3.30 6.11 -6.34
N GLN A 186 2.93 5.54 -7.50
CA GLN A 186 2.82 6.30 -8.75
C GLN A 186 1.66 7.30 -8.71
N LEU A 187 0.50 6.90 -8.18
CA LEU A 187 -0.63 7.82 -8.00
C LEU A 187 -0.29 8.97 -7.04
N LYS A 188 0.45 8.71 -5.96
CA LYS A 188 0.96 9.78 -5.09
C LYS A 188 1.81 10.78 -5.87
N PHE A 189 2.80 10.31 -6.61
CA PHE A 189 3.65 11.18 -7.42
C PHE A 189 2.86 12.01 -8.45
N GLN A 190 1.83 11.45 -9.06
CA GLN A 190 1.03 12.13 -10.08
C GLN A 190 -0.01 13.11 -9.52
N PHE A 191 -0.55 12.85 -8.32
CA PHE A 191 -1.69 13.58 -7.78
C PHE A 191 -1.40 14.37 -6.49
N ASP A 192 -0.21 14.25 -5.89
CA ASP A 192 0.14 14.97 -4.64
C ASP A 192 0.40 16.47 -4.82
N GLU A 193 0.62 16.99 -6.04
CA GLU A 193 0.89 18.43 -6.23
C GLU A 193 -0.26 19.34 -5.77
N ASN A 194 -1.47 18.82 -5.50
CA ASN A 194 -2.66 19.62 -5.19
C ASN A 194 -3.46 19.20 -3.95
N VAL A 195 -3.02 18.20 -3.17
CA VAL A 195 -3.84 17.66 -2.06
C VAL A 195 -3.70 18.47 -0.75
N ASP A 196 -2.59 19.17 -0.56
CA ASP A 196 -2.36 20.01 0.63
C ASP A 196 -3.13 21.35 0.62
N MET A 197 -4.01 21.57 -0.37
CA MET A 197 -4.82 22.80 -0.51
C MET A 197 -6.24 22.68 0.07
N PHE A 198 -6.57 21.60 0.79
CA PHE A 198 -7.88 21.38 1.40
C PHE A 198 -7.80 21.16 2.91
#